data_AF-A0A538K5F9-F1
#
_entry.id   AF-A0A538K5F9-F1
#
_cell.length_a   1.000
_cell.length_b   1.000
_cell.length_c   1.000
_cell.angle_alpha   90.00
_cell.angle_beta   90.00
_cell.angle_gamma   90.00
#
_symmetry.space_group_name_H-M   'P 1'
#
loop_
_entity.id
_entity.type
_entity.pdbx_description
1 polymer ?
#
loop_
_entity_poly.entity_id
_entity_poly.type
_entity_poly.pdbx_seq_one_letter_code
_entity_poly.pdbx_strand_id
1 'polypeptide(L)'
;MLKLRVWASSLELDHQLASGCPPWLSPELELRTLQLATARCRWALARDLERVVSQASEPEDPCSVAVPVRRSAILAATDALLELAAALTDPGCNNVRGIALASCLLRDPLSALYIVTDESLDDAASAATAALRSAT
;
A
#
# COMPACT_ATOMS: atom_id res chain seq x y z
N MET A 1 22.15 15.13 -2.11
CA MET A 1 21.31 15.14 -0.89
C MET A 1 20.55 13.82 -0.78
N LEU A 2 20.75 13.03 0.27
CA LEU A 2 20.14 11.70 0.46
C LEU A 2 18.60 11.73 0.39
N LYS A 3 17.97 12.73 1.02
CA LYS A 3 16.51 12.91 1.01
C LYS A 3 15.91 13.07 -0.39
N LEU A 4 16.64 13.71 -1.32
CA LEU A 4 16.17 13.94 -2.70
C LEU A 4 16.23 12.64 -3.53
N ARG A 5 17.28 11.84 -3.32
CA ARG A 5 17.42 10.52 -3.95
C ARG A 5 16.34 9.55 -3.46
N VAL A 6 16.13 9.47 -2.14
CA VAL A 6 15.06 8.63 -1.54
C VAL A 6 13.67 9.05 -2.00
N TRP A 7 13.42 10.35 -2.19
CA TRP A 7 12.14 10.82 -2.74
C TRP A 7 11.96 10.36 -4.20
N ALA A 8 13.00 10.50 -5.02
CA ALA A 8 13.00 10.09 -6.43
C ALA A 8 12.94 8.56 -6.63
N SER A 9 13.49 7.77 -5.70
CA SER A 9 13.51 6.30 -5.75
C SER A 9 12.60 5.65 -4.69
N SER A 10 11.61 6.38 -4.19
CA SER A 10 10.77 5.91 -3.08
C SER A 10 10.02 4.63 -3.41
N LEU A 11 9.53 4.51 -4.65
CA LEU A 11 8.84 3.31 -5.12
C LEU A 11 9.77 2.09 -5.20
N GLU A 12 11.00 2.26 -5.69
CA GLU A 12 12.00 1.19 -5.79
C GLU A 12 12.42 0.69 -4.40
N LEU A 13 12.64 1.61 -3.45
CA LEU A 13 12.96 1.25 -2.07
C LEU A 13 11.78 0.55 -1.38
N ASP A 14 10.55 0.96 -1.66
CA ASP A 14 9.34 0.28 -1.17
C ASP A 14 9.26 -1.15 -1.73
N HIS A 15 9.56 -1.35 -3.02
CA HIS A 15 9.64 -2.69 -3.62
C HIS A 15 10.69 -3.58 -2.97
N GLN A 16 11.89 -3.03 -2.72
CA GLN A 16 12.94 -3.76 -2.00
C GLN A 16 12.47 -4.15 -0.59
N LEU A 17 11.88 -3.23 0.17
CA LEU A 17 11.37 -3.54 1.50
C LEU A 17 10.19 -4.54 1.46
N ALA A 18 9.30 -4.44 0.48
CA ALA A 18 8.18 -5.35 0.26
C ALA A 18 8.65 -6.79 -0.06
N SER A 19 9.73 -6.92 -0.84
CA SER A 19 10.39 -8.20 -1.10
C SER A 19 11.15 -8.77 0.11
N GLY A 20 11.24 -8.03 1.22
CA GLY A 20 11.91 -8.46 2.44
C GLY A 20 13.40 -8.13 2.50
N CYS A 21 13.87 -7.19 1.66
CA CYS A 21 15.24 -6.70 1.70
C CYS A 21 15.55 -6.10 3.09
N PRO A 22 16.63 -6.54 3.77
CA PRO A 22 16.92 -6.05 5.11
C PRO A 22 17.27 -4.55 5.12
N PRO A 23 16.71 -3.76 6.05
CA PRO A 23 16.92 -2.31 6.10
C PRO A 23 18.38 -1.87 6.21
N TRP A 24 19.24 -2.67 6.86
CA TRP A 24 20.65 -2.36 7.11
C TRP A 24 21.56 -2.57 5.88
N LEU A 25 21.03 -3.06 4.75
CA LEU A 25 21.83 -3.24 3.53
C LEU A 25 22.22 -1.91 2.85
N SER A 26 21.48 -0.82 3.10
CA SER A 26 21.88 0.51 2.65
C SER A 26 21.31 1.62 3.54
N PRO A 27 22.00 2.75 3.68
CA PRO A 27 21.47 3.92 4.38
C PRO A 27 20.13 4.42 3.79
N GLU A 28 19.91 4.24 2.49
CA GLU A 28 18.65 4.56 1.83
C GLU A 28 17.48 3.68 2.32
N LEU A 29 17.69 2.36 2.47
CA LEU A 29 16.66 1.43 2.98
C LEU A 29 16.38 1.65 4.47
N GLU A 30 17.40 1.94 5.27
CA GLU A 30 17.24 2.25 6.69
C GLU A 30 16.42 3.53 6.88
N LEU A 31 16.78 4.60 6.15
CA LEU A 31 16.03 5.86 6.18
C LEU A 31 14.58 5.65 5.70
N ARG A 32 14.37 4.86 4.63
CA ARG A 32 13.03 4.61 4.11
C ARG A 32 12.18 3.80 5.09
N THR A 33 12.77 2.83 5.77
CA THR A 33 12.13 2.05 6.85
C THR A 33 11.60 2.97 7.95
N LEU A 34 12.43 3.90 8.43
CA LEU A 34 12.03 4.87 9.45
C LEU A 34 10.89 5.77 8.95
N GLN A 35 10.91 6.19 7.69
CA GLN A 35 9.84 7.01 7.10
C GLN A 35 8.51 6.25 7.03
N LEU A 36 8.51 5.02 6.53
CA LEU A 36 7.32 4.18 6.42
C LEU A 36 6.74 3.83 7.79
N ALA A 37 7.59 3.58 8.79
CA ALA A 37 7.17 3.25 10.14
C ALA A 37 6.52 4.42 10.90
N THR A 38 6.61 5.66 10.41
CA THR A 38 5.95 6.80 11.06
C THR A 38 4.42 6.67 11.03
N ALA A 39 3.77 6.99 12.15
CA ALA A 39 2.30 7.00 12.24
C ALA A 39 1.67 7.86 11.13
N ARG A 40 2.29 9.00 10.79
CA ARG A 40 1.86 9.86 9.69
C ARG A 40 1.80 9.13 8.35
N CYS A 41 2.84 8.35 8.01
CA CYS A 41 2.86 7.61 6.75
C CYS A 41 1.81 6.51 6.74
N ARG A 42 1.73 5.71 7.81
CA ARG A 42 0.77 4.60 7.89
C ARG A 42 -0.69 5.09 7.83
N TRP A 43 -1.01 6.15 8.55
CA TRP A 43 -2.35 6.75 8.53
C TRP A 43 -2.69 7.38 7.18
N ALA A 44 -1.70 7.94 6.48
CA ALA A 44 -1.94 8.43 5.12
C ALA A 44 -2.31 7.26 4.18
N LEU A 45 -1.57 6.15 4.24
CA LEU A 45 -1.88 4.94 3.45
C LEU A 45 -3.27 4.37 3.81
N ALA A 46 -3.62 4.29 5.09
CA ALA A 46 -4.94 3.85 5.53
C ALA A 46 -6.07 4.72 4.95
N ARG A 47 -5.92 6.05 5.03
CA ARG A 47 -6.89 7.00 4.46
C ARG A 47 -6.98 6.91 2.93
N ASP A 48 -5.88 6.59 2.26
CA ASP A 48 -5.86 6.41 0.81
C ASP A 48 -6.60 5.12 0.41
N LEU A 49 -6.45 4.02 1.15
CA LEU A 49 -7.24 2.79 0.97
C LEU A 49 -8.74 3.03 1.19
N GLU A 50 -9.10 3.68 2.31
CA GLU A 50 -10.49 4.05 2.60
C GLU A 50 -11.10 4.91 1.49
N ARG A 51 -10.33 5.86 0.95
CA ARG A 51 -10.78 6.71 -0.15
C ARG A 51 -11.02 5.90 -1.43
N VAL A 52 -10.14 4.96 -1.75
CA VAL A 52 -10.31 4.12 -2.94
C VAL A 52 -11.59 3.28 -2.83
N VAL A 53 -11.86 2.68 -1.67
CA VAL A 53 -13.11 1.95 -1.41
C VAL A 53 -14.33 2.86 -1.49
N SER A 54 -14.26 4.05 -0.88
CA SER A 54 -15.34 5.04 -0.93
C SER A 54 -15.67 5.45 -2.38
N GLN A 55 -14.64 5.78 -3.16
CA GLN A 55 -14.78 6.17 -4.57
C GLN A 55 -15.33 5.03 -5.43
N ALA A 56 -14.91 3.79 -5.17
CA ALA A 56 -15.45 2.62 -5.86
C ALA A 56 -16.89 2.28 -5.46
N SER A 57 -17.39 2.82 -4.34
CA SER A 57 -18.76 2.60 -3.86
C SER A 57 -19.73 3.68 -4.34
N GLU A 58 -19.25 4.88 -4.66
CA GLU A 58 -20.08 5.99 -5.18
C GLU A 58 -20.80 5.59 -6.48
N PRO A 59 -22.09 5.93 -6.67
CA PRO A 59 -22.82 5.62 -7.90
C PRO A 59 -22.08 6.13 -9.13
N GLU A 60 -22.11 5.37 -10.22
CA GLU A 60 -21.56 5.84 -11.50
C GLU A 60 -22.33 7.09 -11.95
N ASP A 61 -21.63 8.20 -12.14
CA ASP A 61 -22.20 9.38 -12.77
C ASP A 61 -22.32 9.09 -14.27
N PRO A 62 -23.54 9.01 -14.83
CA PRO A 62 -23.76 8.68 -16.24
C PRO A 62 -23.18 9.73 -17.21
N CYS A 63 -22.77 10.91 -16.72
CA CYS A 63 -22.08 11.93 -17.50
C CYS A 63 -20.55 11.90 -17.32
N SER A 64 -20.01 11.02 -16.49
CA SER A 64 -18.56 10.90 -16.27
C SER A 64 -17.94 9.92 -17.27
N VAL A 65 -16.91 10.38 -17.99
CA VAL A 65 -16.08 9.55 -18.90
C VAL A 65 -15.01 8.78 -18.11
N ALA A 66 -14.90 9.01 -16.80
CA ALA A 66 -13.96 8.29 -15.95
C ALA A 66 -14.51 6.89 -15.64
N VAL A 67 -14.22 5.92 -16.52
CA VAL A 67 -14.34 4.50 -16.19
C VAL A 67 -13.46 4.24 -14.95
N PRO A 68 -14.02 3.77 -13.83
CA PRO A 68 -13.26 3.63 -12.61
C PRO A 68 -12.32 2.43 -12.74
N VAL A 69 -11.02 2.72 -12.70
CA VAL A 69 -9.96 1.72 -12.75
C VAL A 69 -10.27 0.61 -11.76
N ARG A 70 -10.51 -0.59 -12.29
CA ARG A 70 -10.78 -1.84 -11.56
C ARG A 70 -11.87 -1.78 -10.46
N ARG A 71 -12.91 -0.94 -10.59
CA ARG A 71 -14.01 -0.82 -9.60
C ARG A 71 -14.55 -2.15 -9.10
N SER A 72 -14.85 -3.08 -10.00
CA SER A 72 -15.37 -4.40 -9.63
C SER A 72 -14.41 -5.19 -8.74
N ALA A 73 -13.10 -5.10 -9.00
CA ALA A 73 -12.08 -5.74 -8.17
C ALA A 73 -11.95 -5.04 -6.81
N ILE A 74 -12.04 -3.70 -6.76
CA ILE A 74 -12.02 -2.94 -5.51
C ILE A 74 -13.24 -3.28 -4.64
N LEU A 75 -14.42 -3.35 -5.24
CA LEU A 75 -15.65 -3.75 -4.53
C LEU A 75 -15.55 -5.19 -4.03
N ALA A 76 -14.99 -6.10 -4.82
CA ALA A 76 -14.76 -7.48 -4.40
C ALA A 76 -13.75 -7.61 -3.25
N ALA A 77 -12.71 -6.76 -3.23
CA ALA A 77 -11.65 -6.77 -2.21
C ALA A 77 -11.89 -5.77 -1.06
N THR A 78 -13.11 -5.23 -0.91
CA THR A 78 -13.40 -4.14 0.04
C THR A 78 -13.03 -4.51 1.47
N ASP A 79 -13.41 -5.70 1.92
CA ASP A 79 -13.12 -6.15 3.29
C ASP A 79 -11.60 -6.25 3.54
N ALA A 80 -10.86 -6.85 2.60
CA ALA A 80 -9.40 -6.96 2.71
C ALA A 80 -8.69 -5.59 2.69
N LEU A 81 -9.15 -4.64 1.86
CA LEU A 81 -8.59 -3.28 1.80
C LEU A 81 -8.85 -2.49 3.09
N LEU A 82 -10.05 -2.61 3.66
CA LEU A 82 -10.40 -1.96 4.93
C LEU A 82 -9.70 -2.63 6.12
N GLU A 83 -9.49 -3.95 6.08
CA GLU A 83 -8.68 -4.66 7.08
C GLU A 83 -7.22 -4.19 7.05
N LEU A 84 -6.65 -4.04 5.85
CA LEU A 84 -5.31 -3.48 5.68
C LEU A 84 -5.23 -2.04 6.22
N ALA A 85 -6.23 -1.20 5.94
CA ALA A 85 -6.30 0.15 6.47
C ALA A 85 -6.34 0.17 8.00
N ALA A 86 -7.16 -0.69 8.61
CA ALA A 86 -7.23 -0.83 10.06
C ALA A 86 -5.88 -1.28 10.65
N ALA A 87 -5.25 -2.29 10.06
CA ALA A 87 -3.94 -2.80 10.50
C ALA A 87 -2.83 -1.74 10.42
N LEU A 88 -2.84 -0.86 9.40
CA LEU A 88 -1.87 0.24 9.30
C LEU A 88 -2.00 1.25 10.45
N THR A 89 -3.21 1.42 10.99
CA THR A 89 -3.46 2.35 12.11
C THR A 89 -3.20 1.73 13.48
N ASP A 90 -3.17 0.40 13.58
CA ASP A 90 -2.90 -0.34 14.81
C ASP A 90 -1.45 -0.11 15.29
N PRO A 91 -1.24 0.42 16.52
CA PRO A 91 0.10 0.55 17.11
C PRO A 91 0.85 -0.79 17.22
N GLY A 92 0.15 -1.92 17.34
CA GLY A 92 0.73 -3.26 17.44
C GLY A 92 1.24 -3.84 16.12
N CYS A 93 0.86 -3.24 14.98
CA CYS A 93 1.26 -3.67 13.65
C CYS A 93 2.28 -2.67 13.06
N ASN A 94 3.56 -3.00 13.10
CA ASN A 94 4.63 -2.09 12.67
C ASN A 94 5.69 -2.73 11.76
N ASN A 95 5.46 -3.95 11.29
CA ASN A 95 6.41 -4.61 10.40
C ASN A 95 6.52 -3.84 9.07
N VAL A 96 7.74 -3.36 8.76
CA VAL A 96 7.99 -2.49 7.60
C VAL A 96 7.63 -3.14 6.28
N ARG A 97 7.78 -4.47 6.16
CA ARG A 97 7.47 -5.20 4.92
C ARG A 97 6.00 -5.05 4.55
N GLY A 98 5.10 -5.17 5.53
CA GLY A 98 3.66 -4.98 5.31
C GLY A 98 3.30 -3.55 4.95
N ILE A 99 3.95 -2.55 5.58
CA ILE A 99 3.76 -1.13 5.24
C ILE A 99 4.24 -0.86 3.80
N ALA A 100 5.36 -1.46 3.41
CA ALA A 100 5.91 -1.33 2.07
C ALA A 100 5.02 -1.99 1.01
N LEU A 101 4.46 -3.18 1.28
CA LEU A 101 3.46 -3.82 0.41
C LEU A 101 2.23 -2.93 0.20
N ALA A 102 1.70 -2.33 1.27
CA ALA A 102 0.59 -1.38 1.17
C ALA A 102 0.96 -0.12 0.36
N SER A 103 2.20 0.37 0.52
CA SER A 103 2.73 1.50 -0.25
C SER A 103 2.81 1.16 -1.75
N CYS A 104 3.38 0.01 -2.10
CA CYS A 104 3.45 -0.47 -3.49
C CYS A 104 2.05 -0.66 -4.07
N LEU A 105 1.12 -1.27 -3.32
CA LEU A 105 -0.26 -1.46 -3.79
C LEU A 105 -0.93 -0.15 -4.20
N LEU A 106 -0.74 0.92 -3.43
CA LEU A 106 -1.34 2.24 -3.68
C LEU A 106 -0.56 3.12 -4.66
N ARG A 107 0.76 2.95 -4.80
CA ARG A 107 1.62 3.91 -5.51
C ARG A 107 2.26 3.35 -6.76
N ASP A 108 2.34 2.04 -6.89
CA ASP A 108 2.83 1.40 -8.11
C ASP A 108 1.69 1.37 -9.15
N PRO A 109 1.83 2.05 -10.30
CA PRO A 109 0.84 1.97 -11.38
C PRO A 109 0.69 0.55 -11.96
N LEU A 110 1.62 -0.36 -11.67
CA LEU A 110 1.60 -1.77 -12.08
C LEU A 110 1.00 -2.70 -11.00
N SER A 111 0.47 -2.15 -9.91
CA SER A 111 -0.14 -2.97 -8.85
C SER A 111 -1.50 -3.54 -9.27
N ALA A 112 -1.95 -4.55 -8.52
CA ALA A 112 -3.29 -5.13 -8.64
C ALA A 112 -4.43 -4.11 -8.47
N LEU A 113 -4.14 -2.92 -7.92
CA LEU A 113 -5.12 -1.84 -7.80
C LEU A 113 -5.45 -1.20 -9.16
N TYR A 114 -4.45 -1.10 -10.05
CA TYR A 114 -4.56 -0.33 -11.27
C TYR A 114 -4.63 -1.17 -12.54
N ILE A 115 -3.94 -2.32 -12.56
CA ILE A 115 -3.89 -3.21 -13.73
C ILE A 115 -4.33 -4.62 -13.36
N VAL A 116 -4.71 -5.41 -14.36
CA VAL A 116 -4.95 -6.85 -14.17
C VAL A 116 -3.61 -7.55 -14.00
N THR A 117 -3.49 -8.27 -12.90
CA THR A 117 -2.32 -9.06 -12.49
C THR A 117 -2.73 -10.50 -12.24
N ASP A 118 -1.77 -11.42 -12.18
CA ASP A 118 -2.03 -12.82 -11.80
C ASP A 118 -2.50 -12.94 -10.34
N GLU A 119 -1.98 -12.08 -9.45
CA GLU A 119 -2.43 -11.93 -8.07
C GLU A 119 -3.71 -11.09 -8.01
N SER A 120 -4.71 -11.53 -7.24
CA SER A 120 -5.92 -10.75 -7.04
C SER A 120 -5.67 -9.57 -6.08
N LEU A 121 -6.49 -8.52 -6.18
CA LEU A 121 -6.38 -7.37 -5.28
C LEU A 121 -6.64 -7.78 -3.81
N ASP A 122 -7.53 -8.75 -3.61
CA ASP A 122 -7.83 -9.32 -2.30
C ASP A 122 -6.63 -10.05 -1.71
N ASP A 123 -5.97 -10.90 -2.51
CA ASP A 123 -4.76 -11.62 -2.10
C ASP A 123 -3.62 -10.65 -1.75
N ALA A 124 -3.40 -9.62 -2.58
CA ALA A 124 -2.36 -8.62 -2.35
C ALA A 124 -2.61 -7.83 -1.04
N ALA A 125 -3.87 -7.43 -0.77
CA ALA A 125 -4.24 -6.73 0.45
C ALA A 125 -4.12 -7.63 1.70
N SER A 126 -4.53 -8.89 1.57
CA SER A 126 -4.41 -9.91 2.61
C SER A 126 -2.93 -10.22 2.93
N ALA A 127 -2.08 -10.35 1.91
CA ALA A 127 -0.65 -10.56 2.06
C ALA A 127 0.04 -9.38 2.77
N ALA A 128 -0.32 -8.14 2.41
CA ALA A 128 0.17 -6.94 3.09
C ALA A 128 -0.23 -6.93 4.58
N THR A 129 -1.48 -7.31 4.88
CA THR A 129 -2.00 -7.40 6.25
C THR A 129 -1.28 -8.47 7.06
N ALA A 130 -1.09 -9.66 6.48
CA ALA A 130 -0.34 -10.74 7.12
C ALA A 130 1.11 -10.33 7.41
N ALA A 131 1.75 -9.64 6.47
CA ALA A 131 3.11 -9.12 6.65
C ALA A 131 3.17 -8.05 7.76
N LEU A 132 2.19 -7.14 7.85
CA LEU A 132 2.11 -6.14 8.93
C LEU A 132 2.09 -6.74 10.33
N ARG A 133 1.37 -7.87 10.47
CA ARG A 133 1.17 -8.59 11.73
C ARG A 133 2.29 -9.56 12.06
N SER A 134 3.15 -9.90 11.10
CA SER A 134 4.29 -10.79 11.32
C SER A 134 5.30 -10.14 12.28
N ALA A 135 5.84 -10.95 13.20
CA ALA A 135 6.92 -10.51 14.07
C ALA A 135 8.10 -9.97 13.24
N THR A 136 8.64 -8.84 13.68
CA THR A 136 9.79 -8.17 13.03
C THR A 136 11.10 -8.86 13.41
#